data_AF-A0A8D8WCX0-F1
#
_entry.id   AF-A0A8D8WCX0-F1
#
_cell.length_a   1.000
_cell.length_b   1.000
_cell.length_c   1.000
_cell.angle_alpha   90.00
_cell.angle_beta   90.00
_cell.angle_gamma   90.00
#
_symmetry.space_group_name_H-M   'P 1'
#
loop_
_entity.id
_entity.type
_entity.pdbx_description
1 polymer ?
#
loop_
_entity_poly.entity_id
_entity_poly.type
_entity_poly.pdbx_seq_one_letter_code
_entity_poly.pdbx_strand_id
1 'polypeptide(L)'
;MTNLLKSPALLMWWDSVKKFTERHVPYIAGDKKMDSEVTRLQKVKMFLANYLSLRSLMESFYVKLFLFIILVASVIYFIYRRYFYKGPVVKETVQPRPRKRDKVLQYGQRVLRKVKSVSGQLKSSGQRKRKKLMSAISSRFVKLDRKAPMLNVSSTLS
;
A
#
# COMPACT_ATOMS: atom_id res chain seq x y z
N MET A 1 68.86 43.34 -35.32
CA MET A 1 69.66 43.00 -34.12
C MET A 1 69.34 41.58 -33.63
N THR A 2 69.49 40.54 -34.46
CA THR A 2 69.10 39.15 -34.10
C THR A 2 70.17 38.08 -34.41
N ASN A 3 71.35 38.48 -34.91
CA ASN A 3 72.39 37.53 -35.35
C ASN A 3 73.52 37.31 -34.32
N LEU A 4 73.52 37.99 -33.18
CA LEU A 4 74.55 37.82 -32.13
C LEU A 4 74.31 36.60 -31.21
N LEU A 5 73.14 35.97 -31.27
CA LEU A 5 72.75 34.85 -30.41
C LEU A 5 73.09 33.45 -30.98
N LYS A 6 73.73 33.37 -32.16
CA LYS A 6 74.10 32.10 -32.82
C LYS A 6 75.61 31.84 -32.87
N SER A 7 76.39 32.46 -31.98
CA SER A 7 77.82 32.12 -31.88
C SER A 7 77.97 30.71 -31.27
N PRO A 8 78.72 29.79 -31.91
CA PRO A 8 78.90 28.42 -31.40
C PRO A 8 79.57 28.40 -30.03
N ALA A 9 80.43 29.37 -29.72
CA ALA A 9 81.07 29.50 -28.41
C ALA A 9 80.05 29.81 -27.29
N LEU A 10 79.03 30.65 -27.58
CA LEU A 10 77.98 30.96 -26.62
C LEU A 10 77.05 29.77 -26.38
N LEU A 11 76.78 28.97 -27.43
CA LEU A 11 76.02 27.74 -27.30
C LEU A 11 76.76 26.72 -26.44
N MET A 12 78.07 26.54 -26.65
CA MET A 12 78.90 25.64 -25.82
C MET A 12 79.00 26.12 -24.37
N TRP A 13 79.14 27.43 -24.16
CA TRP A 13 79.16 28.01 -22.82
C TRP A 13 77.81 27.82 -22.12
N TRP A 14 76.70 28.07 -22.82
CA TRP A 14 75.34 27.86 -22.30
C TRP A 14 75.06 26.40 -21.96
N ASP A 15 75.52 25.45 -22.79
CA ASP A 15 75.42 24.02 -22.50
C ASP A 15 76.26 23.61 -21.28
N SER A 16 77.43 24.22 -21.09
CA SER A 16 78.28 24.00 -19.91
C SER A 16 77.62 24.54 -18.63
N VAL A 17 77.05 25.75 -18.70
CA VAL A 17 76.27 26.34 -17.59
C VAL A 17 75.06 25.47 -17.27
N LYS A 18 74.34 25.00 -18.28
CA LYS A 18 73.18 24.12 -18.10
C LYS A 18 73.56 22.80 -17.44
N LYS A 19 74.63 22.13 -17.91
CA LYS A 19 75.15 20.89 -17.30
C LYS A 19 75.71 21.09 -15.89
N PHE A 20 76.17 22.29 -15.54
CA PHE A 20 76.61 22.63 -14.19
C PHE A 20 75.40 22.83 -13.27
N THR A 21 74.37 23.54 -13.73
CA THR A 21 73.11 23.70 -12.99
C THR A 21 72.38 22.37 -12.79
N GLU A 22 72.37 21.49 -13.79
CA GLU A 22 71.73 20.16 -13.67
C GLU A 22 72.46 19.22 -12.71
N ARG A 23 73.80 19.37 -12.54
CA ARG A 23 74.59 18.58 -11.60
C ARG A 23 74.47 19.04 -10.15
N HIS A 24 74.17 20.31 -9.89
CA HIS A 24 74.16 20.89 -8.55
C HIS A 24 72.77 21.24 -8.00
N VAL A 25 71.68 21.01 -8.74
CA VAL A 25 70.31 21.32 -8.30
C VAL A 25 69.51 20.03 -8.05
N PRO A 26 69.59 19.41 -6.85
CA PRO A 26 68.70 18.31 -6.45
C PRO A 26 67.25 18.78 -6.18
N TYR A 27 66.96 20.08 -6.27
CA TYR A 27 65.72 20.68 -5.79
C TYR A 27 64.50 20.49 -6.73
N ILE A 28 64.72 20.24 -8.03
CA ILE A 28 63.64 20.19 -9.04
C ILE A 28 62.86 18.86 -9.00
N ALA A 29 63.46 17.78 -8.48
CA ALA A 29 62.80 16.47 -8.41
C ALA A 29 61.75 16.37 -7.30
N GLY A 30 61.92 17.13 -6.21
CA GLY A 30 60.95 17.19 -5.10
C GLY A 30 59.67 17.93 -5.47
N ASP A 31 59.79 18.98 -6.27
CA ASP A 31 58.69 19.87 -6.66
C ASP A 31 57.62 19.12 -7.50
N LYS A 32 58.06 18.36 -8.50
CA LYS A 32 57.16 17.55 -9.35
C LYS A 32 56.37 16.49 -8.57
N LYS A 33 56.98 15.94 -7.51
CA LYS A 33 56.31 14.97 -6.63
C LYS A 33 55.28 15.67 -5.74
N MET A 34 55.61 16.86 -5.25
CA MET A 34 54.70 17.72 -4.50
C MET A 34 53.49 18.13 -5.35
N ASP A 35 53.70 18.52 -6.61
CA ASP A 35 52.63 18.85 -7.55
C ASP A 35 51.69 17.68 -7.83
N SER A 36 52.24 16.45 -7.93
CA SER A 36 51.44 15.24 -8.12
C SER A 36 50.59 14.87 -6.90
N GLU A 37 51.07 15.16 -5.69
CA GLU A 37 50.32 14.98 -4.44
C GLU A 37 49.27 16.08 -4.27
N VAL A 38 49.61 17.34 -4.59
CA VAL A 38 48.67 18.47 -4.56
C VAL A 38 47.50 18.24 -5.53
N THR A 39 47.78 17.75 -6.74
CA THR A 39 46.73 17.41 -7.72
C THR A 39 45.87 16.22 -7.28
N ARG A 40 46.45 15.20 -6.63
CA ARG A 40 45.69 14.10 -6.01
C ARG A 40 44.79 14.60 -4.90
N LEU A 41 45.30 15.44 -4.00
CA LEU A 41 44.54 16.04 -2.91
C LEU A 41 43.43 16.95 -3.43
N GLN A 42 43.68 17.76 -4.48
CA GLN A 42 42.64 18.54 -5.14
C GLN A 42 41.56 17.65 -5.74
N LYS A 43 41.92 16.54 -6.38
CA LYS A 43 40.96 15.59 -6.95
C LYS A 43 40.09 14.95 -5.86
N VAL A 44 40.70 14.57 -4.73
CA VAL A 44 39.97 14.03 -3.57
C VAL A 44 39.05 15.10 -2.97
N LYS A 45 39.54 16.33 -2.74
CA LYS A 45 38.72 17.44 -2.25
C LYS A 45 37.53 17.74 -3.17
N MET A 46 37.75 17.79 -4.49
CA MET A 46 36.68 17.97 -5.47
C MET A 46 35.69 16.81 -5.44
N PHE A 47 36.16 15.57 -5.29
CA PHE A 47 35.29 14.40 -5.17
C PHE A 47 34.43 14.43 -3.90
N LEU A 48 35.02 14.77 -2.74
CA LEU A 48 34.26 14.93 -1.49
C LEU A 48 33.26 16.09 -1.58
N ALA A 49 33.66 17.23 -2.15
CA ALA A 49 32.78 18.37 -2.35
C ALA A 49 31.59 18.00 -3.27
N ASN A 50 31.85 17.24 -4.33
CA ASN A 50 30.81 16.75 -5.22
C ASN A 50 29.88 15.75 -4.52
N TYR A 51 30.44 14.81 -3.73
CA TYR A 51 29.65 13.86 -2.95
C TYR A 51 28.76 14.55 -1.92
N LEU A 52 29.29 15.54 -1.20
CA LEU A 52 28.53 16.34 -0.23
C LEU A 52 27.44 17.16 -0.91
N SER A 53 27.76 17.78 -2.06
CA SER A 53 26.79 18.53 -2.87
C SER A 53 25.65 17.63 -3.34
N LEU A 54 25.97 16.47 -3.92
CA LEU A 54 24.98 15.47 -4.35
C LEU A 54 24.12 15.00 -3.18
N ARG A 55 24.72 14.72 -2.02
CA ARG A 55 23.98 14.32 -0.81
C ARG A 55 22.96 15.39 -0.39
N SER A 56 23.36 16.66 -0.35
CA SER A 56 22.47 17.78 0.02
C SER A 56 21.32 17.98 -0.98
N LEU A 57 21.59 17.80 -2.29
CA LEU A 57 20.58 17.84 -3.33
C LEU A 57 19.56 16.71 -3.17
N MET A 58 20.03 15.50 -2.91
CA MET A 58 19.17 14.33 -2.69
C MET A 58 18.29 14.50 -1.44
N GLU A 59 18.86 14.96 -0.32
CA GLU A 59 18.10 15.26 0.90
C GLU A 59 16.97 16.27 0.62
N SER A 60 17.29 17.36 -0.07
CA SER A 60 16.29 18.38 -0.45
C SER A 60 15.22 17.82 -1.40
N PHE A 61 15.60 16.92 -2.30
CA PHE A 61 14.69 16.28 -3.25
C PHE A 61 13.71 15.35 -2.53
N TYR A 62 14.18 14.53 -1.59
CA TYR A 62 13.32 13.63 -0.82
C TYR A 62 12.31 14.41 0.04
N VAL A 63 12.74 15.50 0.68
CA VAL A 63 11.82 16.36 1.46
C VAL A 63 10.75 16.98 0.57
N LYS A 64 11.13 17.50 -0.60
CA LYS A 64 10.18 18.08 -1.56
C LYS A 64 9.23 17.02 -2.13
N LEU A 65 9.73 15.83 -2.45
CA LEU A 65 8.93 14.72 -2.96
C LEU A 65 7.91 14.26 -1.90
N PHE A 66 8.34 14.15 -0.65
CA PHE A 66 7.46 13.78 0.46
C PHE A 66 6.35 14.82 0.68
N LEU A 67 6.69 16.11 0.70
CA LEU A 67 5.71 17.19 0.78
C LEU A 67 4.74 17.18 -0.41
N PHE A 68 5.24 16.89 -1.62
CA PHE A 68 4.42 16.80 -2.82
C PHE A 68 3.42 15.64 -2.74
N ILE A 69 3.85 14.45 -2.29
CA ILE A 69 2.97 13.30 -2.09
C ILE A 69 1.88 13.63 -1.06
N ILE A 70 2.22 14.26 0.05
CA ILE A 70 1.25 14.69 1.07
C ILE A 70 0.26 15.69 0.48
N LEU A 71 0.75 16.67 -0.30
CA LEU A 71 -0.10 17.66 -0.96
C LEU A 71 -1.10 16.98 -1.91
N VAL A 72 -0.62 16.08 -2.76
CA VAL A 72 -1.47 15.33 -3.70
C VAL A 72 -2.49 14.47 -2.95
N ALA A 73 -2.05 13.75 -1.91
CA ALA A 73 -2.94 12.95 -1.07
C ALA A 73 -4.01 13.82 -0.39
N SER A 74 -3.64 15.00 0.09
CA SER A 74 -4.57 15.98 0.69
C SER A 74 -5.58 16.51 -0.33
N VAL A 75 -5.14 16.82 -1.55
CA VAL A 75 -6.04 17.26 -2.63
C VAL A 75 -7.02 16.14 -3.02
N ILE A 76 -6.53 14.91 -3.20
CA ILE A 76 -7.38 13.75 -3.48
C ILE A 76 -8.37 13.52 -2.34
N TYR A 77 -7.90 13.58 -1.09
CA TYR A 77 -8.75 13.47 0.09
C TYR A 77 -9.81 14.57 0.14
N PHE A 78 -9.45 15.81 -0.21
CA PHE A 78 -10.38 16.94 -0.22
C PHE A 78 -11.44 16.80 -1.31
N ILE A 79 -11.06 16.37 -2.51
CA ILE A 79 -12.00 16.06 -3.61
C ILE A 79 -12.91 14.90 -3.18
N TYR A 80 -12.35 13.84 -2.63
CA TYR A 80 -13.11 12.70 -2.13
C TYR A 80 -14.08 13.12 -1.01
N ARG A 81 -13.64 13.96 -0.07
CA ARG A 81 -14.48 14.58 0.96
C ARG A 81 -15.56 15.47 0.38
N ARG A 82 -15.26 16.25 -0.64
CA ARG A 82 -16.20 17.21 -1.22
C ARG A 82 -17.31 16.53 -2.01
N TYR A 83 -16.98 15.48 -2.77
CA TYR A 83 -17.89 14.85 -3.73
C TYR A 83 -18.47 13.52 -3.24
N PHE A 84 -17.68 12.70 -2.55
CA PHE A 84 -18.09 11.35 -2.12
C PHE A 84 -18.52 11.29 -0.66
N TYR A 85 -17.96 12.12 0.22
CA TYR A 85 -18.56 12.37 1.54
C TYR A 85 -19.71 13.37 1.43
N LYS A 86 -20.74 13.00 0.66
CA LYS A 86 -22.09 13.28 1.12
C LYS A 86 -22.21 12.45 2.39
N GLY A 87 -21.98 13.08 3.56
CA GLY A 87 -21.97 12.43 4.87
C GLY A 87 -23.11 11.43 4.94
N PRO A 88 -22.92 10.26 5.60
CA PRO A 88 -23.79 9.09 5.48
C PRO A 88 -25.18 9.63 5.44
N VAL A 89 -25.81 9.59 4.24
CA VAL A 89 -27.07 10.28 4.00
C VAL A 89 -27.86 9.88 5.20
N VAL A 90 -28.06 10.81 6.12
CA VAL A 90 -28.96 10.60 7.21
C VAL A 90 -30.19 10.51 6.37
N LYS A 91 -30.59 9.26 6.09
CA LYS A 91 -31.96 8.91 5.92
C LYS A 91 -32.55 9.34 7.26
N GLU A 92 -32.69 10.65 7.47
CA GLU A 92 -33.96 11.26 7.65
C GLU A 92 -34.82 10.50 6.66
N THR A 93 -35.34 9.37 7.10
CA THR A 93 -36.75 9.20 7.43
C THR A 93 -37.60 10.46 7.17
N VAL A 94 -37.41 11.12 6.03
CA VAL A 94 -38.50 11.50 5.14
C VAL A 94 -39.14 10.17 4.77
N GLN A 95 -39.81 9.57 5.77
CA GLN A 95 -40.81 8.57 5.54
C GLN A 95 -41.69 9.24 4.50
N PRO A 96 -41.77 8.70 3.27
CA PRO A 96 -42.65 9.26 2.29
C PRO A 96 -44.01 9.36 2.97
N ARG A 97 -44.52 10.59 3.15
CA ARG A 97 -45.79 10.82 3.83
C ARG A 97 -46.77 9.88 3.15
N PRO A 98 -47.34 8.90 3.87
CA PRO A 98 -48.11 7.85 3.22
C PRO A 98 -49.25 8.53 2.47
N ARG A 99 -49.21 8.39 1.13
CA ARG A 99 -50.22 8.98 0.25
C ARG A 99 -51.56 8.38 0.63
N LYS A 100 -52.68 9.07 0.36
CA LYS A 100 -54.02 8.58 0.71
C LYS A 100 -54.25 7.13 0.25
N ARG A 101 -53.71 6.78 -0.93
CA ARG A 101 -53.64 5.41 -1.46
C ARG A 101 -52.91 4.43 -0.54
N ASP A 102 -51.72 4.78 -0.09
CA ASP A 102 -50.86 3.91 0.71
C ASP A 102 -51.41 3.72 2.12
N LYS A 103 -52.15 4.71 2.66
CA LYS A 103 -52.90 4.56 3.91
C LYS A 103 -54.00 3.51 3.80
N VAL A 104 -54.73 3.48 2.68
CA VAL A 104 -55.78 2.47 2.42
C VAL A 104 -55.17 1.08 2.27
N LEU A 105 -54.07 0.95 1.52
CA LEU A 105 -53.37 -0.35 1.37
C LEU A 105 -52.79 -0.84 2.70
N GLN A 106 -52.19 0.04 3.50
CA GLN A 106 -51.70 -0.32 4.83
C GLN A 106 -52.84 -0.70 5.78
N TYR A 107 -53.97 0.02 5.76
CA TYR A 107 -55.12 -0.27 6.60
C TYR A 107 -55.78 -1.60 6.20
N GLY A 108 -55.98 -1.83 4.90
CA GLY A 108 -56.48 -3.10 4.37
C GLY A 108 -55.60 -4.28 4.78
N GLN A 109 -54.28 -4.15 4.68
CA GLN A 109 -53.36 -5.19 5.15
C GLN A 109 -53.43 -5.41 6.67
N ARG A 110 -53.63 -4.36 7.49
CA ARG A 110 -53.82 -4.52 8.95
C ARG A 110 -55.10 -5.27 9.27
N VAL A 111 -56.21 -4.95 8.61
CA VAL A 111 -57.48 -5.64 8.77
C VAL A 111 -57.36 -7.09 8.32
N LEU A 112 -56.77 -7.37 7.16
CA LEU A 112 -56.56 -8.75 6.68
C LEU A 112 -55.68 -9.58 7.61
N ARG A 113 -54.63 -9.00 8.21
CA ARG A 113 -53.81 -9.70 9.22
C ARG A 113 -54.59 -9.99 10.50
N LYS A 114 -55.44 -9.06 10.94
CA LYS A 114 -56.26 -9.21 12.15
C LYS A 114 -57.42 -10.19 11.93
N VAL A 115 -58.06 -10.16 10.76
CA VAL A 115 -59.09 -11.13 10.35
C VAL A 115 -58.48 -12.52 10.14
N LYS A 116 -57.25 -12.62 9.61
CA LYS A 116 -56.51 -13.88 9.50
C LYS A 116 -56.04 -14.40 10.85
N SER A 117 -55.68 -13.54 11.81
CA SER A 117 -55.35 -14.00 13.16
C SER A 117 -56.59 -14.47 13.92
N VAL A 118 -57.76 -13.84 13.73
CA VAL A 118 -59.02 -14.27 14.36
C VAL A 118 -59.56 -15.57 13.73
N SER A 119 -59.58 -15.66 12.39
CA SER A 119 -59.95 -16.91 11.69
C SER A 119 -58.89 -18.01 11.79
N GLY A 120 -57.63 -17.63 11.99
CA GLY A 120 -56.48 -18.50 12.20
C GLY A 120 -56.23 -18.86 13.66
N GLN A 121 -56.88 -18.23 14.64
CA GLN A 121 -56.72 -18.60 16.06
C GLN A 121 -57.28 -20.00 16.31
N LEU A 122 -58.35 -20.36 15.60
CA LEU A 122 -58.87 -21.74 15.56
C LEU A 122 -57.91 -22.72 14.85
N LYS A 123 -57.16 -22.30 13.82
CA LYS A 123 -56.26 -23.18 13.05
C LYS A 123 -54.81 -23.26 13.61
N SER A 124 -54.31 -22.20 14.23
CA SER A 124 -52.91 -22.03 14.67
C SER A 124 -52.67 -22.61 16.08
N SER A 125 -53.65 -22.50 16.98
CA SER A 125 -53.56 -23.13 18.31
C SER A 125 -53.40 -24.66 18.21
N GLY A 126 -54.00 -25.26 17.17
CA GLY A 126 -53.87 -26.68 16.85
C GLY A 126 -52.63 -27.05 16.05
N GLN A 127 -52.03 -26.15 15.26
CA GLN A 127 -50.90 -26.50 14.38
C GLN A 127 -49.62 -26.86 15.14
N ARG A 128 -49.30 -26.14 16.23
CA ARG A 128 -48.13 -26.48 17.06
C ARG A 128 -48.33 -27.80 17.81
N LYS A 129 -49.57 -28.07 18.27
CA LYS A 129 -49.95 -29.35 18.88
C LYS A 129 -49.93 -30.49 17.86
N ARG A 130 -50.43 -30.28 16.65
CA ARG A 130 -50.40 -31.25 15.54
C ARG A 130 -48.97 -31.58 15.12
N LYS A 131 -48.09 -30.58 14.96
CA LYS A 131 -46.66 -30.80 14.68
C LYS A 131 -45.96 -31.62 15.79
N LYS A 132 -46.25 -31.31 17.06
CA LYS A 132 -45.73 -32.09 18.20
C LYS A 132 -46.24 -33.53 18.22
N LEU A 133 -47.53 -33.75 17.98
CA LEU A 133 -48.13 -35.09 17.93
C LEU A 133 -47.56 -35.92 16.77
N MET A 134 -47.43 -35.34 15.58
CA MET A 134 -46.85 -36.06 14.43
C MET A 134 -45.39 -36.45 14.66
N SER A 135 -44.60 -35.55 15.26
CA SER A 135 -43.21 -35.85 15.66
C SER A 135 -43.14 -36.94 16.74
N ALA A 136 -44.08 -36.95 17.70
CA ALA A 136 -44.16 -37.98 18.72
C ALA A 136 -44.54 -39.35 18.14
N ILE A 137 -45.45 -39.39 17.17
CA ILE A 137 -45.90 -40.62 16.50
C ILE A 137 -44.78 -41.19 15.60
N SER A 138 -44.11 -40.35 14.79
CA SER A 138 -43.01 -40.81 13.92
C SER A 138 -41.86 -41.39 14.74
N SER A 139 -41.54 -40.76 15.87
CA SER A 139 -40.51 -41.23 16.80
C SER A 139 -40.85 -42.58 17.43
N ARG A 140 -42.14 -42.96 17.52
CA ARG A 140 -42.57 -44.28 18.01
C ARG A 140 -42.40 -45.35 16.95
N PHE A 141 -42.77 -45.08 15.69
CA PHE A 141 -42.58 -46.03 14.58
C PHE A 141 -41.10 -46.37 14.35
N VAL A 142 -40.22 -45.37 14.34
CA VAL A 142 -38.77 -45.60 14.21
C VAL A 142 -38.20 -46.43 15.37
N LYS A 143 -38.75 -46.26 16.57
CA LYS A 143 -38.34 -47.07 17.74
C LYS A 143 -38.87 -48.49 17.69
N LEU A 144 -40.05 -48.73 17.10
CA LEU A 144 -40.59 -50.07 16.89
C LEU A 144 -39.74 -50.84 15.88
N ASP A 145 -39.33 -50.20 14.79
CA ASP A 145 -38.47 -50.80 13.77
C ASP A 145 -37.08 -51.17 14.34
N ARG A 146 -36.51 -50.32 15.20
CA ARG A 146 -35.26 -50.63 15.90
C ARG A 146 -35.39 -51.66 17.03
N LYS A 147 -36.60 -51.83 17.59
CA LYS A 147 -36.92 -52.80 18.66
C LYS A 147 -37.46 -54.13 18.13
N ALA A 148 -37.54 -54.31 16.82
CA ALA A 148 -37.54 -55.63 16.22
C ALA A 148 -36.06 -56.03 16.04
N PRO A 149 -35.35 -56.51 17.09
CA PRO A 149 -34.05 -57.11 16.88
C PRO A 149 -34.27 -58.26 15.92
N MET A 150 -33.59 -58.19 14.78
CA MET A 150 -32.95 -59.33 14.13
C MET A 150 -33.51 -60.67 14.62
N LEU A 151 -34.67 -61.07 14.09
CA LEU A 151 -35.06 -62.47 14.10
C LEU A 151 -34.10 -63.16 13.15
N ASN A 152 -33.00 -63.53 13.79
CA ASN A 152 -31.93 -64.40 13.40
C ASN A 152 -32.38 -65.44 12.36
N VAL A 153 -32.09 -65.19 11.08
CA VAL A 153 -32.13 -66.21 10.03
C VAL A 153 -30.79 -66.94 10.08
N SER A 154 -30.55 -67.71 11.14
CA SER A 154 -29.37 -68.59 11.28
C SER A 154 -29.81 -70.01 11.61
N SER A 155 -30.68 -70.58 10.80
CA SER A 155 -30.84 -72.03 10.68
C SER A 155 -31.47 -72.33 9.33
N THR A 156 -31.02 -73.41 8.69
CA THR A 156 -31.49 -73.99 7.42
C THR A 156 -30.98 -73.35 6.13
N LEU A 157 -29.68 -73.53 5.86
CA LEU A 157 -29.22 -73.91 4.51
C LEU A 157 -28.44 -75.22 4.66
N SER A 158 -29.19 -76.31 4.42
CA SER A 158 -28.71 -77.58 3.89
C SER A 158 -28.23 -77.42 2.45
#